data_AF-A0A645H0X6-F1
#
_entry.id   AF-A0A645H0X6-F1
#
_cell.length_a   1.000
_cell.length_b   1.000
_cell.length_c   1.000
_cell.angle_alpha   90.00
_cell.angle_beta   90.00
_cell.angle_gamma   90.00
#
_symmetry.space_group_name_H-M   'P 1'
#
loop_
_entity.id
_entity.type
_entity.pdbx_description
1 polymer ?
#
loop_
_entity_poly.entity_id
_entity_poly.type
_entity_poly.pdbx_seq_one_letter_code
_entity_poly.pdbx_strand_id
1 'polypeptide(L)'
;MLQEALREQYSWVNTPAARFPETDFVCHPLDLPPPSAEAAEWFDLALSKSRGQEQEMAYVEAATRGHWRAAARLASAALDDEDWEAAQPVIAWLLKHQIPSGYAKLAELLAATSAYDGAPVAESTQSMVTSLRWRAAQLGDPVALAEMSRHFARQGRTELAADLLACAQRQNPDIR
;
A
#
# COMPACT_ATOMS: atom_id res chain seq x y z
N MET A 1 1.53 -17.05 -4.72
CA MET A 1 0.95 -15.71 -4.56
C MET A 1 2.00 -14.61 -4.47
N LEU A 2 2.73 -14.39 -3.38
CA LEU A 2 3.67 -13.24 -3.30
C LEU A 2 4.82 -13.31 -4.30
N GLN A 3 5.45 -14.48 -4.45
CA GLN A 3 6.49 -14.69 -5.47
C GLN A 3 5.97 -14.51 -6.90
N GLU A 4 4.70 -14.81 -7.14
CA GLU A 4 4.06 -14.62 -8.43
C GLU A 4 3.78 -13.14 -8.70
N ALA A 5 3.27 -12.41 -7.70
CA ALA A 5 3.13 -10.96 -7.79
C ALA A 5 4.47 -10.25 -8.04
N LEU A 6 5.56 -10.72 -7.42
CA LEU A 6 6.92 -10.23 -7.72
C LEU A 6 7.33 -10.56 -9.16
N ARG A 7 7.06 -11.77 -9.66
CA ARG A 7 7.36 -12.16 -11.05
C ARG A 7 6.58 -11.31 -12.06
N GLU A 8 5.30 -11.07 -11.79
CA GLU A 8 4.48 -10.16 -12.57
C GLU A 8 5.02 -8.74 -12.50
N GLN A 9 5.50 -8.29 -11.34
CA GLN A 9 6.13 -6.99 -11.19
C GLN A 9 7.39 -6.85 -12.05
N TYR A 10 8.24 -7.88 -12.09
CA TYR A 10 9.40 -7.93 -12.99
C TYR A 10 9.01 -7.85 -14.48
N SER A 11 7.82 -8.31 -14.85
CA SER A 11 7.31 -8.14 -16.21
C SER A 11 6.74 -6.73 -16.41
N TRP A 12 6.01 -6.24 -15.42
CA TRP A 12 5.34 -4.94 -15.44
C TRP A 12 6.32 -3.77 -15.57
N VAL A 13 7.49 -3.83 -14.92
CA VAL A 13 8.54 -2.78 -14.99
C VAL A 13 8.98 -2.43 -16.42
N ASN A 14 8.79 -3.34 -17.38
CA ASN A 14 9.16 -3.15 -18.78
C ASN A 14 8.02 -2.56 -19.64
N THR A 15 6.85 -2.29 -19.05
CA THR A 15 5.69 -1.73 -19.74
C THR A 15 5.75 -0.20 -19.81
N PRO A 16 5.03 0.44 -20.75
CA PRO A 16 4.89 1.90 -20.76
C PRO A 16 4.30 2.47 -19.46
N ALA A 17 3.35 1.76 -18.85
CA ALA A 17 2.73 2.16 -17.58
C ALA A 17 3.75 2.22 -16.43
N ALA A 18 4.75 1.34 -16.42
CA ALA A 18 5.80 1.38 -15.41
C ALA A 18 6.80 2.52 -15.60
N ARG A 19 6.81 3.18 -16.77
CA ARG A 19 7.63 4.37 -16.97
C ARG A 19 7.09 5.49 -16.10
N PHE A 20 7.94 6.47 -15.83
CA PHE A 20 7.61 7.68 -15.09
C PHE A 20 7.42 8.89 -16.02
N PRO A 21 6.47 8.92 -16.98
CA PRO A 21 6.24 10.14 -17.73
C PRO A 21 5.55 11.16 -16.81
N GLU A 22 6.30 12.20 -16.45
CA GLU A 22 5.93 13.22 -15.45
C GLU A 22 4.65 13.97 -15.79
N THR A 23 4.36 14.10 -17.08
CA THR A 23 3.29 14.94 -17.65
C THR A 23 1.93 14.25 -17.71
N ASP A 24 1.88 12.95 -17.46
CA ASP A 24 0.71 12.12 -17.78
C ASP A 24 0.05 11.55 -16.52
N PHE A 25 0.46 11.97 -15.31
CA PHE A 25 -0.21 11.51 -14.11
C PHE A 25 -1.64 12.05 -14.09
N VAL A 26 -2.58 11.12 -14.22
CA VAL A 26 -4.00 11.37 -14.03
C VAL A 26 -4.41 10.68 -12.74
N CYS A 27 -5.04 11.42 -11.82
CA CYS A 27 -5.60 10.83 -10.63
C CYS A 27 -6.74 9.87 -11.01
N HIS A 28 -6.49 8.58 -10.85
CA HIS A 28 -7.51 7.54 -11.04
C HIS A 28 -8.20 7.29 -9.70
N PRO A 29 -9.53 7.44 -9.62
CA PRO A 29 -10.26 7.05 -8.42
C PRO A 29 -10.14 5.55 -8.22
N LEU A 30 -9.97 5.14 -6.96
CA LEU A 30 -9.94 3.74 -6.57
C LEU A 30 -11.30 3.11 -6.83
N ASP A 31 -11.36 2.28 -7.87
CA ASP A 31 -12.54 1.52 -8.26
C ASP A 31 -12.56 0.18 -7.53
N LEU A 32 -12.92 0.22 -6.25
CA LEU A 32 -13.13 -0.97 -5.43
C LEU A 32 -14.58 -1.01 -4.94
N PRO A 33 -15.18 -2.22 -4.83
CA PRO A 33 -16.49 -2.34 -4.23
C PRO A 33 -16.45 -1.77 -2.80
N PRO A 34 -17.46 -0.99 -2.39
CA PRO A 34 -17.53 -0.51 -1.03
C PRO A 34 -17.63 -1.71 -0.08
N PRO A 35 -17.01 -1.62 1.11
CA PRO A 35 -17.20 -2.64 2.15
C PRO A 35 -18.68 -2.71 2.56
N SER A 36 -19.10 -3.87 3.09
CA SER A 36 -20.43 -3.98 3.68
C SER A 36 -20.57 -3.01 4.88
N ALA A 37 -21.81 -2.64 5.20
CA ALA A 37 -22.08 -1.75 6.34
C ALA A 37 -21.50 -2.31 7.65
N GLU A 38 -21.64 -3.61 7.90
CA GLU A 38 -21.08 -4.29 9.06
C GLU A 38 -19.54 -4.21 9.08
N ALA A 39 -18.89 -4.40 7.92
CA ALA A 39 -17.44 -4.29 7.81
C ALA A 39 -16.94 -2.85 8.07
N ALA A 40 -17.73 -1.84 7.66
CA ALA A 40 -17.45 -0.44 7.93
C ALA A 40 -17.62 -0.09 9.42
N GLU A 41 -18.67 -0.58 10.07
CA GLU A 41 -18.89 -0.38 11.52
C GLU A 41 -17.73 -0.91 12.37
N TRP A 42 -17.23 -2.12 12.05
CA TRP A 42 -16.05 -2.67 12.72
C TRP A 42 -14.78 -1.85 12.46
N PHE A 43 -14.63 -1.31 11.25
CA PHE A 43 -13.50 -0.45 10.92
C PHE A 43 -13.55 0.87 11.69
N ASP A 44 -14.72 1.51 11.77
CA ASP A 44 -14.91 2.74 12.54
C ASP A 44 -14.69 2.50 14.03
N LEU A 45 -15.13 1.35 14.55
CA LEU A 45 -14.80 0.93 15.91
C LEU A 45 -13.29 0.79 16.10
N ALA A 46 -12.57 0.18 15.16
CA ALA A 46 -11.11 0.05 15.25
C ALA A 46 -10.42 1.43 15.29
N LEU A 47 -10.91 2.41 14.51
CA LEU A 47 -10.42 3.78 14.51
C LEU A 47 -10.68 4.51 15.85
N SER A 48 -11.74 4.14 16.58
CA SER A 48 -12.07 4.75 17.87
C SER A 48 -11.25 4.18 19.04
N LYS A 49 -10.45 3.13 18.81
CA LYS A 49 -9.64 2.45 19.84
C LYS A 49 -8.20 2.94 19.82
N SER A 50 -7.56 2.93 20.99
CA SER A 50 -6.11 3.08 21.10
C SER A 50 -5.39 1.88 20.51
N ARG A 51 -4.14 2.07 20.03
CA ARG A 51 -3.29 0.96 19.55
C ARG A 51 -3.18 -0.12 20.62
N GLY A 52 -3.43 -1.37 20.21
CA GLY A 52 -3.41 -2.54 21.08
C GLY A 52 -4.41 -3.60 20.62
N GLN A 53 -4.58 -4.64 21.44
CA GLN A 53 -5.36 -5.83 21.10
C GLN A 53 -6.81 -5.53 20.67
N GLU A 54 -7.51 -4.62 21.36
CA GLU A 54 -8.91 -4.29 21.00
C GLU A 54 -9.03 -3.66 19.60
N GLN A 55 -8.09 -2.78 19.23
CA GLN A 55 -8.06 -2.18 17.91
C GLN A 55 -7.79 -3.24 16.84
N GLU A 56 -6.81 -4.11 17.10
CA GLU A 56 -6.44 -5.18 16.17
C GLU A 56 -7.61 -6.14 15.95
N MET A 57 -8.29 -6.58 17.02
CA MET A 57 -9.47 -7.43 16.91
C MET A 57 -10.59 -6.77 16.09
N ALA A 58 -10.83 -5.48 16.28
CA ALA A 58 -11.82 -4.75 15.47
C ALA A 58 -11.40 -4.68 13.99
N TYR A 59 -10.11 -4.50 13.68
CA TYR A 59 -9.62 -4.60 12.31
C TYR A 59 -9.76 -6.02 11.74
N VAL A 60 -9.55 -7.07 12.54
CA VAL A 60 -9.79 -8.46 12.11
C VAL A 60 -11.25 -8.68 11.76
N GLU A 61 -12.19 -8.24 12.59
CA GLU A 61 -13.64 -8.36 12.30
C GLU A 61 -14.04 -7.59 11.04
N ALA A 62 -13.48 -6.40 10.82
CA ALA A 62 -13.70 -5.64 9.60
C ALA A 62 -13.12 -6.36 8.36
N ALA A 63 -11.88 -6.85 8.45
CA ALA A 63 -11.18 -7.50 7.34
C ALA A 63 -11.83 -8.82 6.93
N THR A 64 -12.26 -9.65 7.89
CA THR A 64 -12.96 -10.91 7.63
C THR A 64 -14.29 -10.70 6.91
N ARG A 65 -14.89 -9.51 7.04
CA ARG A 65 -16.10 -9.08 6.32
C ARG A 65 -15.82 -8.31 5.03
N GLY A 66 -14.56 -8.29 4.58
CA GLY A 66 -14.15 -7.71 3.30
C GLY A 66 -13.69 -6.25 3.36
N HIS A 67 -13.45 -5.68 4.55
CA HIS A 67 -12.92 -4.32 4.65
C HIS A 67 -11.43 -4.27 4.28
N TRP A 68 -11.13 -3.94 3.03
CA TRP A 68 -9.76 -3.96 2.52
C TRP A 68 -8.79 -3.03 3.24
N ARG A 69 -9.26 -1.84 3.69
CA ARG A 69 -8.40 -0.93 4.49
C ARG A 69 -8.04 -1.55 5.83
N ALA A 70 -8.93 -2.36 6.41
CA ALA A 70 -8.65 -3.06 7.67
C ALA A 70 -7.58 -4.12 7.44
N ALA A 71 -7.70 -4.91 6.36
CA ALA A 71 -6.68 -5.86 5.95
C ALA A 71 -5.32 -5.17 5.72
N ALA A 72 -5.28 -4.04 5.03
CA ALA A 72 -4.04 -3.27 4.84
C ALA A 72 -3.45 -2.75 6.16
N ARG A 73 -4.28 -2.35 7.14
CA ARG A 73 -3.84 -1.94 8.49
C ARG A 73 -3.27 -3.10 9.29
N LEU A 74 -3.88 -4.29 9.21
CA LEU A 74 -3.36 -5.51 9.85
C LEU A 74 -2.01 -5.91 9.26
N ALA A 75 -1.85 -5.85 7.94
CA ALA A 75 -0.56 -6.11 7.30
C ALA A 75 0.52 -5.14 7.80
N SER A 76 0.21 -3.84 7.94
CA SER A 76 1.15 -2.88 8.53
C SER A 76 1.45 -3.15 9.99
N ALA A 77 0.45 -3.49 10.81
CA ALA A 77 0.67 -3.80 12.22
C ALA A 77 1.62 -4.99 12.38
N ALA A 78 1.40 -6.06 11.61
CA ALA A 78 2.30 -7.23 11.59
C ALA A 78 3.73 -6.86 11.13
N LEU A 79 3.87 -6.02 10.10
CA LEU A 79 5.17 -5.54 9.64
C LEU A 79 5.89 -4.65 10.68
N ASP A 80 5.16 -3.77 11.37
CA ASP A 80 5.68 -2.90 12.43
C ASP A 80 6.17 -3.72 13.64
N ASP A 81 5.51 -4.84 13.92
CA ASP A 81 5.87 -5.76 15.01
C ASP A 81 6.89 -6.84 14.57
N GLU A 82 7.46 -6.68 13.36
CA GLU A 82 8.42 -7.60 12.72
C GLU A 82 7.90 -9.04 12.50
N ASP A 83 6.59 -9.26 12.61
CA ASP A 83 5.92 -10.52 12.26
C ASP A 83 5.62 -10.57 10.75
N TRP A 84 6.69 -10.72 9.96
CA TRP A 84 6.59 -10.74 8.51
C TRP A 84 5.80 -11.95 8.00
N GLU A 85 5.87 -13.08 8.71
CA GLU A 85 5.11 -14.29 8.43
C GLU A 85 3.60 -14.04 8.52
N ALA A 86 3.13 -13.32 9.53
CA ALA A 86 1.71 -12.96 9.67
C ALA A 86 1.27 -11.92 8.62
N ALA A 87 2.16 -11.02 8.19
CA ALA A 87 1.84 -10.03 7.16
C ALA A 87 1.59 -10.69 5.78
N GLN A 88 2.39 -11.69 5.41
CA GLN A 88 2.36 -12.34 4.10
C GLN A 88 0.98 -12.83 3.61
N PRO A 89 0.18 -13.59 4.38
CA PRO A 89 -1.12 -14.05 3.94
C PRO A 89 -2.11 -12.90 3.69
N VAL A 90 -2.03 -11.82 4.49
CA VAL A 90 -2.88 -10.63 4.31
C VAL A 90 -2.50 -9.88 3.03
N ILE A 91 -1.20 -9.72 2.77
CA ILE A 91 -0.69 -9.13 1.52
C ILE A 91 -1.13 -9.98 0.32
N ALA A 92 -1.02 -11.30 0.42
CA ALA A 92 -1.45 -12.21 -0.63
C ALA A 92 -2.96 -12.11 -0.90
N TRP A 93 -3.78 -11.95 0.15
CA TRP A 93 -5.21 -11.75 0.02
C TRP A 93 -5.54 -10.45 -0.72
N LEU A 94 -4.87 -9.34 -0.37
CA LEU A 94 -5.05 -8.04 -1.05
C LEU A 94 -4.74 -8.16 -2.54
N LEU A 95 -3.59 -8.76 -2.88
CA LEU A 95 -3.17 -8.96 -4.27
C LEU A 95 -4.13 -9.87 -5.05
N LYS A 96 -4.59 -10.96 -4.43
CA LYS A 96 -5.55 -11.89 -5.05
C LYS A 96 -6.87 -11.21 -5.41
N HIS A 97 -7.31 -10.25 -4.60
CA HIS A 97 -8.54 -9.48 -4.84
C HIS A 97 -8.28 -8.18 -5.61
N GLN A 98 -7.10 -8.04 -6.22
CA GLN A 98 -6.71 -6.88 -7.04
C GLN A 98 -6.79 -5.55 -6.29
N ILE A 99 -6.63 -5.58 -4.96
CA ILE A 99 -6.62 -4.39 -4.13
C ILE A 99 -5.24 -3.72 -4.23
N PRO A 100 -5.15 -2.46 -4.69
CA PRO A 100 -3.89 -1.77 -4.93
C PRO A 100 -2.93 -1.72 -3.73
N SER A 101 -3.46 -1.64 -2.51
CA SER A 101 -2.67 -1.69 -1.28
C SER A 101 -1.81 -2.95 -1.15
N GLY A 102 -2.18 -4.05 -1.81
CA GLY A 102 -1.38 -5.27 -1.85
C GLY A 102 0.03 -5.06 -2.41
N TYR A 103 0.17 -4.22 -3.45
CA TYR A 103 1.50 -3.87 -3.98
C TYR A 103 2.28 -2.98 -3.02
N ALA A 104 1.63 -2.02 -2.36
CA ALA A 104 2.26 -1.17 -1.36
C ALA A 104 2.78 -1.99 -0.17
N LYS A 105 1.97 -2.93 0.35
CA LYS A 105 2.39 -3.81 1.45
C LYS A 105 3.46 -4.83 1.05
N LEU A 106 3.43 -5.30 -0.19
CA LEU A 106 4.54 -6.09 -0.73
C LEU A 106 5.85 -5.28 -0.80
N ALA A 107 5.77 -3.98 -1.10
CA ALA A 107 6.91 -3.08 -1.07
C ALA A 107 7.46 -2.88 0.36
N GLU A 108 6.57 -2.70 1.34
CA GLU A 108 6.93 -2.60 2.77
C GLU A 108 7.60 -3.88 3.27
N LEU A 109 7.03 -5.06 2.98
CA LEU A 109 7.61 -6.36 3.32
C LEU A 109 9.00 -6.54 2.71
N LEU A 110 9.17 -6.23 1.42
CA LEU A 110 10.45 -6.34 0.73
C LEU A 110 11.50 -5.39 1.33
N ALA A 111 11.11 -4.16 1.69
CA ALA A 111 11.99 -3.20 2.33
C ALA A 111 12.42 -3.65 3.74
N ALA A 112 11.46 -4.10 4.56
CA ALA A 112 11.71 -4.56 5.93
C ALA A 112 12.67 -5.76 5.96
N THR A 113 12.36 -6.80 5.18
CA THR A 113 13.16 -8.04 5.12
C THR A 113 14.55 -7.84 4.50
N SER A 114 14.73 -6.85 3.62
CA SER A 114 16.03 -6.58 2.99
C SER A 114 16.95 -5.68 3.82
N ALA A 115 16.40 -4.94 4.78
CA ALA A 115 17.14 -4.11 5.73
C ALA A 115 17.43 -4.85 7.04
N TYR A 116 16.92 -6.09 7.18
CA TYR A 116 17.08 -6.89 8.38
C TYR A 116 18.58 -7.10 8.71
N ASP A 117 18.89 -7.11 10.00
CA ASP A 117 20.25 -7.07 10.56
C ASP A 117 21.08 -5.81 10.23
N GLY A 118 20.43 -4.72 9.80
CA GLY A 118 21.10 -3.45 9.49
C GLY A 118 21.91 -3.48 8.20
N ALA A 119 21.71 -4.51 7.36
CA ALA A 119 22.35 -4.62 6.07
C ALA A 119 21.91 -3.47 5.13
N PRO A 120 22.82 -2.89 4.35
CA PRO A 120 22.44 -1.94 3.31
C PRO A 120 21.52 -2.61 2.29
N VAL A 121 20.34 -2.02 2.06
CA VAL A 121 19.39 -2.51 1.05
C VAL A 121 19.99 -2.33 -0.34
N ALA A 122 20.12 -3.41 -1.10
CA ALA A 122 20.62 -3.38 -2.47
C ALA A 122 19.81 -2.42 -3.36
N GLU A 123 20.48 -1.73 -4.28
CA GLU A 123 19.84 -0.76 -5.20
C GLU A 123 18.73 -1.39 -6.04
N SER A 124 18.91 -2.63 -6.48
CA SER A 124 17.88 -3.40 -7.21
C SER A 124 16.62 -3.62 -6.37
N THR A 125 16.78 -3.88 -5.07
CA THR A 125 15.67 -3.98 -4.12
C THR A 125 14.98 -2.62 -3.93
N GLN A 126 15.75 -1.55 -3.73
CA GLN A 126 15.18 -0.20 -3.61
C GLN A 126 14.37 0.22 -4.86
N SER A 127 14.89 -0.15 -6.04
CA SER A 127 14.21 0.07 -7.32
C SER A 127 12.91 -0.72 -7.40
N MET A 128 12.91 -1.99 -6.97
CA MET A 128 11.71 -2.83 -6.91
C MET A 128 10.67 -2.28 -5.93
N VAL A 129 11.08 -1.87 -4.73
CA VAL A 129 10.22 -1.25 -3.72
C VAL A 129 9.55 0.00 -4.28
N THR A 130 10.34 0.87 -4.94
CA THR A 130 9.81 2.09 -5.58
C THR A 130 8.82 1.76 -6.69
N SER A 131 9.14 0.75 -7.52
CA SER A 131 8.26 0.30 -8.59
C SER A 131 6.91 -0.24 -8.09
N LEU A 132 6.92 -1.03 -7.01
CA LEU A 132 5.71 -1.56 -6.40
C LEU A 132 4.81 -0.44 -5.84
N ARG A 133 5.41 0.53 -5.14
CA ARG A 133 4.70 1.74 -4.67
C ARG A 133 4.12 2.54 -5.83
N TRP A 134 4.89 2.69 -6.91
CA TRP A 134 4.41 3.40 -8.09
C TRP A 134 3.21 2.70 -8.73
N ARG A 135 3.26 1.37 -8.87
CA ARG A 135 2.12 0.58 -9.35
C ARG A 135 0.89 0.75 -8.46
N ALA A 136 1.05 0.69 -7.14
CA ALA A 136 -0.04 0.93 -6.20
C ALA A 136 -0.64 2.34 -6.38
N ALA A 137 0.21 3.36 -6.52
CA ALA A 137 -0.20 4.75 -6.71
C ALA A 137 -0.97 4.95 -8.03
N GLN A 138 -0.51 4.36 -9.13
CA GLN A 138 -1.22 4.42 -10.42
C GLN A 138 -2.60 3.78 -10.36
N LEU A 139 -2.75 2.74 -9.53
CA LEU A 139 -4.02 2.07 -9.30
C LEU A 139 -4.90 2.79 -8.25
N GLY A 140 -4.47 3.96 -7.75
CA GLY A 140 -5.26 4.80 -6.86
C GLY A 140 -5.09 4.48 -5.36
N ASP A 141 -4.09 3.70 -4.95
CA ASP A 141 -3.84 3.49 -3.52
C ASP A 141 -3.46 4.82 -2.84
N PRO A 142 -4.25 5.31 -1.86
CA PRO A 142 -4.04 6.64 -1.30
C PRO A 142 -2.75 6.75 -0.48
N VAL A 143 -2.32 5.68 0.19
CA VAL A 143 -1.08 5.68 0.98
C VAL A 143 0.14 5.70 0.06
N ALA A 144 0.13 4.87 -1.00
CA ALA A 144 1.18 4.85 -2.00
C ALA A 144 1.25 6.17 -2.78
N LEU A 145 0.12 6.79 -3.11
CA LEU A 145 0.08 8.15 -3.70
C LEU A 145 0.81 9.16 -2.80
N ALA A 146 0.55 9.15 -1.48
CA ALA A 146 1.23 10.02 -0.53
C ALA A 146 2.74 9.68 -0.37
N GLU A 147 3.10 8.41 -0.37
CA GLU A 147 4.51 7.98 -0.34
C GLU A 147 5.27 8.41 -1.60
N MET A 148 4.66 8.25 -2.78
CA MET A 148 5.24 8.64 -4.05
C MET A 148 5.31 10.16 -4.19
N SER A 149 4.35 10.91 -3.65
CA SER A 149 4.44 12.37 -3.52
C SER A 149 5.71 12.77 -2.78
N ARG A 150 5.96 12.20 -1.59
CA ARG A 150 7.19 12.45 -0.82
C ARG A 150 8.46 12.03 -1.57
N HIS A 151 8.41 10.92 -2.31
CA HIS A 151 9.52 10.45 -3.14
C HIS A 151 9.89 11.48 -4.22
N PHE A 152 8.91 11.97 -4.99
CA PHE A 152 9.15 12.93 -6.06
C PHE A 152 9.50 14.33 -5.57
N ALA A 153 8.92 14.76 -4.43
CA ALA A 153 9.30 16.02 -3.79
C ALA A 153 10.80 16.06 -3.46
N ARG A 154 11.37 14.95 -2.96
CA ARG A 154 12.83 14.84 -2.69
C ARG A 154 13.70 14.89 -3.94
N GLN A 155 13.12 14.64 -5.11
CA GLN A 155 13.80 14.73 -6.41
C GLN A 155 13.62 16.10 -7.09
N GLY A 156 12.98 17.07 -6.42
CA GLY A 156 12.70 18.39 -6.96
C GLY A 156 11.49 18.46 -7.90
N ARG A 157 10.71 17.37 -8.00
CA ARG A 157 9.54 17.26 -8.87
C ARG A 157 8.26 17.69 -8.13
N THR A 158 8.18 18.98 -7.84
CA THR A 158 7.18 19.54 -6.91
C THR A 158 5.75 19.52 -7.45
N GLU A 159 5.53 19.76 -8.74
CA GLU A 159 4.18 19.76 -9.35
C GLU A 159 3.55 18.36 -9.28
N LEU A 160 4.25 17.34 -9.78
CA LEU A 160 3.78 15.95 -9.66
C LEU A 160 3.56 15.54 -8.20
N ALA A 161 4.46 15.94 -7.30
CA ALA A 161 4.29 15.63 -5.88
C ALA A 161 3.00 16.24 -5.32
N ALA A 162 2.64 17.46 -5.73
CA ALA A 162 1.39 18.10 -5.33
C ALA A 162 0.16 17.37 -5.92
N ASP A 163 0.20 17.00 -7.19
CA ASP A 163 -0.90 16.27 -7.84
C ASP A 163 -1.16 14.90 -7.21
N LEU A 164 -0.09 14.17 -6.86
CA LEU A 164 -0.17 12.90 -6.15
C LEU A 164 -0.77 13.07 -4.75
N LEU A 165 -0.34 14.10 -4.01
CA LEU A 165 -0.87 14.37 -2.67
C LEU A 165 -2.35 14.77 -2.72
N ALA A 166 -2.73 15.64 -3.65
CA ALA A 166 -4.11 16.03 -3.87
C ALA A 166 -4.99 14.81 -4.26
N CYS A 167 -4.45 13.90 -5.07
CA CYS A 167 -5.12 12.64 -5.37
C CYS A 167 -5.29 11.76 -4.12
N ALA A 168 -4.24 11.60 -3.31
CA ALA A 168 -4.29 10.84 -2.06
C ALA A 168 -5.36 11.37 -1.11
N GLN A 169 -5.41 12.68 -0.89
CA GLN A 169 -6.36 13.35 0.01
C GLN A 169 -7.82 13.24 -0.47
N ARG A 170 -8.06 13.29 -1.79
CA ARG A 170 -9.41 13.05 -2.33
C ARG A 170 -9.92 11.63 -2.07
N GLN A 171 -9.02 10.65 -2.05
CA GLN A 171 -9.37 9.23 -1.89
C GLN A 171 -9.35 8.76 -0.43
N ASN A 172 -8.60 9.46 0.42
CA ASN A 172 -8.55 9.26 1.86
C ASN A 172 -8.31 10.61 2.57
N PRO A 173 -9.37 11.27 3.06
CA PRO A 173 -9.28 12.56 3.75
C PRO A 173 -8.43 12.56 5.03
N ASP A 174 -8.14 11.39 5.60
CA ASP A 174 -7.29 11.27 6.79
C ASP A 174 -5.79 11.50 6.49
N ILE A 175 -5.41 11.48 5.21
CA ILE A 175 -4.05 11.80 4.77
C ILE A 175 -3.85 13.31 4.88
N ARG A 176 -2.83 13.72 5.63
CA ARG A 176 -2.45 15.13 5.83
C ARG A 176 -1.23 15.48 4.99
#